data_AF-A0A0L7QZN8-F1
#
_entry.id   AF-A0A0L7QZN8-F1
#
_cell.length_a   1.000
_cell.length_b   1.000
_cell.length_c   1.000
_cell.angle_alpha   90.00
_cell.angle_beta   90.00
_cell.angle_gamma   90.00
#
_symmetry.space_group_name_H-M   'P 1'
#
loop_
_entity.id
_entity.type
_entity.pdbx_description
1 polymer ?
#
loop_
_entity_poly.entity_id
_entity_poly.type
_entity_poly.pdbx_seq_one_letter_code
_entity_poly.pdbx_strand_id
1 'polypeptide(L)'
;TIRKMHELGYETLKHPTECHFLKHFDNFLRERIFRNKEDAVNTFVEFIHSRTPDFYCNGIETLAKRWKKCTESNGNYFGEINLF
;
A
#
# COMPACT_ATOMS: atom_id res chain seq x y z
N THR A 1 -10.55 16.68 -3.20
CA THR A 1 -11.41 16.46 -4.39
C THR A 1 -10.56 16.52 -5.65
N ILE A 2 -10.91 15.78 -6.70
CA ILE A 2 -10.18 15.72 -7.99
C ILE A 2 -9.88 17.13 -8.55
N ARG A 3 -10.82 18.08 -8.40
CA ARG A 3 -10.62 19.48 -8.78
C ARG A 3 -9.34 20.10 -8.19
N LYS A 4 -9.11 19.92 -6.89
CA LYS A 4 -7.89 20.43 -6.22
C LYS A 4 -6.62 19.74 -6.70
N MET A 5 -6.69 18.45 -7.04
CA MET A 5 -5.53 17.73 -7.60
C MET A 5 -5.14 18.31 -8.95
N HIS A 6 -6.13 18.58 -9.81
CA HIS A 6 -5.90 19.21 -11.11
C HIS A 6 -5.38 20.65 -10.99
N GLU A 7 -5.93 21.45 -10.07
CA GLU A 7 -5.42 22.81 -9.77
C GLU A 7 -3.95 22.80 -9.33
N LEU A 8 -3.50 21.74 -8.66
CA LEU A 8 -2.11 21.55 -8.24
C LEU A 8 -1.23 20.84 -9.29
N GLY A 9 -1.78 20.50 -10.46
CA GLY A 9 -1.06 19.84 -11.55
C GLY A 9 -0.83 18.33 -11.36
N TYR A 10 -1.50 17.69 -10.42
CA TYR A 10 -1.41 16.24 -10.22
C TYR A 10 -2.27 15.47 -11.19
N GLU A 11 -1.67 14.49 -11.88
CA GLU A 11 -2.39 13.48 -12.64
C GLU A 11 -2.97 12.42 -11.69
N THR A 12 -4.20 11.98 -11.95
CA THR A 12 -4.87 10.96 -11.15
C THR A 12 -4.87 9.61 -11.88
N LEU A 13 -4.19 8.62 -11.32
CA LEU A 13 -4.21 7.24 -11.80
C LEU A 13 -5.49 6.52 -11.33
N LYS A 14 -6.06 5.66 -12.19
CA LYS A 14 -7.14 4.74 -11.80
C LYS A 14 -6.56 3.66 -10.86
N HIS A 15 -7.14 3.52 -9.67
CA HIS A 15 -6.53 2.76 -8.58
C HIS A 15 -6.92 1.27 -8.60
N PRO A 16 -5.97 0.32 -8.53
CA PRO A 16 -6.25 -1.06 -8.16
C PRO A 16 -6.39 -1.21 -6.64
N THR A 17 -7.23 -2.15 -6.18
CA THR A 17 -7.69 -2.24 -4.79
C THR A 17 -6.63 -2.67 -3.76
N GLU A 18 -5.52 -3.31 -4.19
CA GLU A 18 -4.54 -3.90 -3.27
C GLU A 18 -3.26 -3.08 -3.11
N CYS A 19 -3.07 -2.51 -1.92
CA CYS A 19 -1.92 -1.69 -1.54
C CYS A 19 -0.90 -2.49 -0.68
N HIS A 20 0.35 -2.60 -1.15
CA HIS A 20 1.46 -3.24 -0.43
C HIS A 20 1.61 -2.72 1.01
N PHE A 21 1.54 -1.39 1.18
CA PHE A 21 1.69 -0.72 2.47
C PHE A 21 0.65 -1.20 3.50
N LEU A 22 -0.64 -1.24 3.11
CA LEU A 22 -1.73 -1.60 4.02
C LEU A 22 -1.65 -3.05 4.46
N LYS A 23 -1.25 -3.98 3.58
CA LYS A 23 -1.04 -5.39 3.94
C LYS A 23 0.01 -5.56 5.04
N HIS A 24 1.17 -4.90 4.88
CA HIS A 24 2.23 -4.96 5.88
C HIS A 24 1.87 -4.20 7.16
N PHE A 25 1.09 -3.12 7.04
CA PHE A 25 0.60 -2.39 8.21
C PHE A 25 -0.41 -3.22 9.01
N ASP A 26 -1.39 -3.86 8.36
CA ASP A 26 -2.36 -4.75 9.01
C ASP A 26 -1.67 -5.88 9.78
N ASN A 27 -0.65 -6.50 9.18
CA ASN A 27 0.18 -7.49 9.85
C ASN A 27 0.93 -6.91 11.06
N PHE A 28 1.43 -5.68 10.97
CA PHE A 28 2.11 -5.00 12.07
C PHE A 28 1.16 -4.65 13.22
N LEU A 29 -0.14 -4.52 12.94
CA LEU A 29 -1.19 -4.20 13.91
C LEU A 29 -1.76 -5.42 14.63
N ARG A 30 -1.54 -6.65 14.12
CA ARG A 30 -2.29 -7.86 14.50
C ARG A 30 -2.36 -8.18 15.99
N GLU A 31 -1.40 -7.71 16.78
CA GLU A 31 -1.33 -7.97 18.23
C GLU A 31 -1.29 -6.69 19.07
N ARG A 32 -1.65 -5.55 18.48
CA ARG A 32 -1.61 -4.24 19.17
C ARG A 32 -3.00 -3.80 19.61
N ILE A 33 -3.11 -3.32 20.84
CA ILE A 33 -4.31 -2.71 21.41
C ILE A 33 -4.01 -1.25 21.71
N PHE A 34 -4.80 -0.34 21.15
CA PHE A 34 -4.66 1.10 21.36
C PHE A 34 -5.59 1.58 22.47
N ARG A 35 -5.07 2.31 23.47
CA ARG A 35 -5.88 2.83 24.57
C ARG A 35 -6.43 4.23 24.25
N ASN A 36 -5.78 4.92 23.32
CA ASN A 36 -6.15 6.26 22.88
C ASN A 36 -5.63 6.53 21.46
N LYS A 37 -5.95 7.72 20.93
CA LYS A 37 -5.53 8.15 19.59
C LYS A 37 -4.02 8.31 19.47
N GLU A 38 -3.35 8.80 20.51
CA GLU A 38 -1.90 9.04 20.51
C GLU A 38 -1.13 7.72 20.37
N ASP A 39 -1.54 6.65 21.05
CA ASP A 39 -0.96 5.31 20.91
C ASP A 39 -1.03 4.82 19.46
N ALA A 40 -2.17 5.04 18.80
CA ALA A 40 -2.38 4.65 17.40
C ALA A 40 -1.50 5.46 16.44
N VAL A 41 -1.38 6.78 16.67
CA VAL A 41 -0.51 7.65 15.87
C VAL A 41 0.96 7.28 16.06
N ASN A 42 1.40 7.05 17.30
CA ASN A 42 2.77 6.65 17.60
C ASN A 42 3.11 5.31 16.95
N THR A 43 2.20 4.33 17.00
CA THR A 43 2.38 3.04 16.33
C THR A 43 2.47 3.18 14.81
N PHE A 44 1.72 4.10 14.20
CA PHE A 44 1.84 4.37 12.77
C PHE A 44 3.20 5.00 12.42
N VAL A 45 3.69 5.93 13.26
CA VAL A 45 5.02 6.52 13.11
C VAL A 45 6.12 5.47 13.27
N GLU A 46 6.01 4.59 14.29
CA GLU A 46 6.90 3.45 14.48
C GLU A 46 6.92 2.55 13.23
N PHE A 47 5.75 2.26 12.66
CA PHE A 47 5.66 1.46 11.44
C PHE A 47 6.45 2.10 10.31
N ILE A 48 6.24 3.40 10.03
CA ILE A 48 6.96 4.12 8.97
C ILE A 48 8.47 4.11 9.22
N HIS A 49 8.91 4.44 10.43
CA HIS A 49 10.33 4.48 10.77
C HIS A 49 11.01 3.10 10.74
N SER A 50 10.24 2.02 10.91
CA SER A 50 10.76 0.65 10.80
C SER A 50 11.02 0.19 9.37
N ARG A 51 10.58 0.94 8.34
CA ARG A 51 10.72 0.54 6.93
C ARG A 51 11.96 1.17 6.31
N THR A 52 12.66 0.37 5.52
CA THR A 52 13.77 0.85 4.69
C THR A 52 13.23 1.58 3.45
N PRO A 53 14.02 2.43 2.79
CA PRO A 53 13.67 2.99 1.49
C PRO A 53 13.25 1.91 0.47
N ASP A 54 13.96 0.78 0.46
CA ASP A 54 13.70 -0.35 -0.43
C ASP A 54 12.30 -0.96 -0.25
N PHE A 55 11.73 -0.92 0.97
CA PHE A 55 10.35 -1.37 1.19
C PHE A 55 9.36 -0.58 0.31
N TYR A 56 9.52 0.74 0.22
CA TYR A 56 8.67 1.58 -0.60
C TYR A 56 8.93 1.38 -2.08
N CYS A 57 10.20 1.28 -2.48
CA CYS A 57 10.60 0.99 -3.86
C CYS A 57 9.99 -0.34 -4.33
N ASN A 58 10.15 -1.41 -3.55
CA ASN A 58 9.61 -2.73 -3.84
C ASN A 58 8.08 -2.73 -3.94
N GLY A 59 7.40 -1.98 -3.08
CA GLY A 59 5.94 -1.81 -3.15
C GLY A 59 5.47 -1.18 -4.46
N ILE A 60 6.17 -0.15 -4.92
CA ILE A 60 5.89 0.52 -6.21
C ILE A 60 6.22 -0.40 -7.39
N GLU A 61 7.36 -1.08 -7.38
CA GLU A 61 7.73 -2.02 -8.45
C GLU A 61 6.76 -3.20 -8.55
N THR A 62 6.24 -3.67 -7.42
CA THR A 62 5.23 -4.73 -7.37
C THR A 62 3.95 -4.31 -8.08
N LEU A 63 3.58 -3.02 -8.01
CA LEU A 63 2.42 -2.49 -8.74
C LEU A 63 2.55 -2.69 -10.26
N ALA A 64 3.72 -2.38 -10.82
CA ALA A 64 3.98 -2.58 -12.25
C ALA A 64 3.86 -4.07 -12.65
N LYS A 65 4.42 -4.97 -11.82
CA LYS A 65 4.32 -6.43 -12.02
C LYS A 65 2.86 -6.90 -11.96
N ARG A 66 2.07 -6.37 -11.02
CA ARG A 66 0.64 -6.71 -10.87
C ARG A 66 -0.19 -6.19 -12.03
N TRP A 67 0.06 -4.99 -12.55
CA TRP A 67 -0.63 -4.50 -13.74
C TRP A 67 -0.37 -5.36 -14.96
N LYS A 68 0.88 -5.81 -15.15
CA LYS A 68 1.19 -6.77 -16.22
C LYS A 68 0.37 -8.05 -16.08
N LYS A 69 0.33 -8.65 -14.89
CA LYS A 69 -0.49 -9.84 -14.61
C LYS A 69 -1.99 -9.58 -14.81
N CYS A 70 -2.49 -8.40 -14.47
CA CYS A 70 -3.89 -8.02 -14.69
C CYS A 70 -4.23 -8.04 -16.18
N THR A 71 -3.35 -7.48 -17.02
CA THR A 71 -3.51 -7.54 -18.48
C THR A 71 -3.45 -8.97 -19.00
N GLU A 72 -2.48 -9.77 -18.55
CA GLU A 72 -2.33 -11.19 -18.92
C GLU A 72 -3.53 -12.04 -18.48
N SER A 73 -4.19 -11.68 -17.38
CA SER A 73 -5.34 -12.39 -16.82
C SER A 73 -6.68 -11.90 -17.36
N ASN A 74 -6.69 -10.99 -18.35
CA ASN A 74 -7.91 -10.31 -18.83
C ASN A 74 -8.73 -9.67 -17.71
N GLY A 75 -8.07 -9.09 -16.70
CA GLY A 75 -8.72 -8.44 -15.56
C GLY A 75 -9.26 -9.38 -14.48
N ASN A 76 -9.07 -10.70 -14.60
CA ASN A 76 -9.42 -11.64 -13.53
C ASN A 76 -8.49 -11.49 -12.32
N TYR A 77 -9.00 -11.84 -11.13
CA TYR A 77 -8.18 -11.90 -9.93
C TYR A 77 -7.09 -12.98 -10.07
N PHE A 78 -5.89 -12.63 -9.66
CA PHE A 78 -4.74 -13.53 -9.59
C PHE A 78 -4.16 -13.49 -8.18
N GLY A 79 -3.92 -14.66 -7.59
CA GLY A 79 -3.25 -14.78 -6.30
C GLY A 79 -1.73 -14.60 -6.44
N GLU A 80 -1.10 -14.03 -5.42
CA GLU A 80 0.34 -14.19 -5.23
C GLU A 80 0.61 -15.61 -4.72
N ILE A 81 0.93 -16.55 -5.63
CA ILE A 81 1.76 -17.68 -5.24
C ILE A 81 3.16 -17.10 -5.05
N ASN A 82 3.47 -16.73 -3.81
CA ASN A 82 4.79 -16.82 -3.19
C ASN A 82 4.63 -16.44 -1.72
N LEU A 83 4.41 -17.48 -0.90
CA LEU A 83 4.91 -17.51 0.47
C LEU A 83 6.43 -17.32 0.40
N PHE A 84 6.96 -16.25 1.00
CA PHE A 84 8.16 -16.21 1.84
C PHE A 84 8.22 -14.82 2.49
#